data_AF-A0A848AVR1-F1
#
_entry.id   AF-A0A848AVR1-F1
#
_cell.length_a   1.000
_cell.length_b   1.000
_cell.length_c   1.000
_cell.angle_alpha   90.00
_cell.angle_beta   90.00
_cell.angle_gamma   90.00
#
_symmetry.space_group_name_H-M   'P 1'
#
loop_
_entity.id
_entity.type
_entity.pdbx_description
1 polymer ?
#
loop_
_entity_poly.entity_id
_entity_poly.type
_entity_poly.pdbx_seq_one_letter_code
_entity_poly.pdbx_strand_id
1 'polypeptide(L)'
;MLTNSKRGSSLKYPETSQTLLEKMTGGGEVSWEEFIARYSEIIISLGRLKGLTDTECNDLLQEVMFRFFQNSKTFVFDPGIARFRTYFGRIIHGKIIDILRKRPPVSQPVETLPEDPQMRMTARMIS
;
A
#
# COMPACT_ATOMS: atom_id res chain seq x y z
N MET A 1 -34.72 3.59 1.92
CA MET A 1 -34.22 2.94 0.68
C MET A 1 -32.78 2.51 0.91
N LEU A 2 -32.50 1.21 0.96
CA LEU A 2 -31.18 0.63 1.18
C LEU A 2 -30.61 0.14 -0.15
N THR A 3 -29.40 0.54 -0.52
CA THR A 3 -28.39 -0.32 -1.17
C THR A 3 -26.99 0.30 -1.02
N ASN A 4 -26.42 0.09 0.16
CA ASN A 4 -24.97 0.17 0.40
C ASN A 4 -24.25 -0.79 -0.56
N SER A 5 -23.79 -0.30 -1.71
CA SER A 5 -23.12 -1.09 -2.74
C SER A 5 -21.61 -1.07 -2.53
N LYS A 6 -21.03 -2.27 -2.46
CA LYS A 6 -19.60 -2.63 -2.30
C LYS A 6 -19.05 -2.70 -0.86
N ARG A 7 -19.71 -3.53 -0.02
CA ARG A 7 -19.00 -4.20 1.08
C ARG A 7 -18.04 -5.26 0.50
N GLY A 8 -16.75 -5.05 0.73
CA GLY A 8 -15.66 -6.03 0.79
C GLY A 8 -15.61 -7.09 -0.31
N SER A 9 -14.74 -6.91 -1.30
CA SER A 9 -14.12 -8.06 -1.95
C SER A 9 -13.46 -8.88 -0.85
N SER A 10 -13.94 -10.11 -0.63
CA SER A 10 -13.27 -11.08 0.22
C SER A 10 -11.94 -11.41 -0.43
N LEU A 11 -10.89 -10.63 -0.13
CA LEU A 11 -9.51 -10.96 -0.48
C LEU A 11 -9.26 -12.38 0.02
N LYS A 12 -9.26 -13.33 -0.91
CA LYS A 12 -9.00 -14.72 -0.60
C LYS A 12 -7.51 -14.85 -0.41
N TYR A 13 -7.09 -14.75 0.85
CA TYR A 13 -5.77 -15.21 1.22
C TYR A 13 -5.70 -16.71 0.89
N PRO A 14 -4.70 -17.14 0.11
CA PRO A 14 -4.44 -18.55 -0.08
C PRO A 14 -4.21 -19.17 1.30
N GLU A 15 -4.62 -20.42 1.46
CA GLU A 15 -4.40 -21.15 2.70
C GLU A 15 -2.88 -21.23 2.92
N THR A 16 -2.38 -20.45 3.89
CA THR A 16 -0.96 -20.46 4.21
C THR A 16 -0.68 -21.77 4.95
N SER A 17 -0.39 -22.82 4.19
CA SER A 17 0.03 -24.09 4.77
C SER A 17 1.32 -23.87 5.56
N GLN A 18 1.39 -24.44 6.76
CA GLN A 18 2.59 -24.44 7.61
C GLN A 18 3.85 -24.85 6.82
N THR A 19 3.68 -25.75 5.86
CA THR A 19 4.70 -26.20 4.90
C THR A 19 5.29 -25.10 4.02
N LEU A 20 4.55 -24.03 3.67
CA LEU A 20 5.10 -22.90 2.92
C LEU A 20 6.06 -22.07 3.78
N LEU A 21 5.70 -21.83 5.03
CA LEU A 21 6.54 -21.08 5.97
C LEU A 21 7.78 -21.89 6.38
N GLU A 22 7.64 -23.20 6.55
CA GLU A 22 8.77 -24.12 6.79
C GLU A 22 9.72 -24.16 5.58
N LYS A 23 9.18 -24.26 4.35
CA LYS A 23 9.97 -24.20 3.11
C LYS A 23 10.75 -22.89 2.97
N MET A 24 10.18 -21.77 3.43
CA MET A 24 10.87 -20.47 3.44
C MET A 24 12.07 -20.43 4.40
N THR A 25 11.96 -21.08 5.58
CA THR A 25 13.09 -21.19 6.52
C THR A 25 14.21 -22.11 6.01
N GLY A 26 13.90 -23.01 5.07
CA GLY A 26 14.88 -23.87 4.40
C GLY A 26 15.76 -23.16 3.35
N GLY A 27 15.52 -21.87 3.07
CA GLY A 27 16.45 -21.02 2.32
C GLY A 27 16.48 -21.21 0.80
N GLY A 28 15.53 -21.93 0.20
CA GLY A 28 15.47 -22.13 -1.25
C GLY A 28 14.86 -20.94 -2.01
N GLU A 29 15.49 -20.53 -3.12
CA GLU A 29 15.05 -19.47 -4.04
C GLU A 29 13.63 -19.73 -4.61
N VAL A 30 13.33 -20.98 -4.96
CA VAL A 30 12.03 -21.42 -5.49
C VAL A 30 10.87 -21.17 -4.51
N SER A 31 11.11 -21.20 -3.20
CA SER A 31 10.06 -20.96 -2.20
C SER A 31 9.70 -19.47 -2.08
N TRP A 32 10.65 -18.59 -2.38
CA TRP A 32 10.45 -17.14 -2.35
C TRP A 32 9.70 -16.62 -3.58
N GLU A 33 9.99 -17.16 -4.76
CA GLU A 33 9.25 -16.84 -5.97
C GLU A 33 7.77 -17.23 -5.85
N GLU A 34 7.48 -18.43 -5.34
CA GLU A 34 6.11 -18.89 -5.09
C GLU A 34 5.40 -17.98 -4.07
N PHE A 35 6.11 -17.53 -3.04
CA PHE A 35 5.57 -16.58 -2.06
C PHE A 35 5.23 -15.24 -2.71
N ILE A 36 6.14 -14.68 -3.51
CA ILE A 36 5.93 -13.39 -4.18
C ILE A 36 4.73 -13.48 -5.12
N ALA A 37 4.68 -14.51 -5.97
CA ALA A 37 3.58 -14.72 -6.92
C ALA A 37 2.22 -14.85 -6.21
N ARG A 38 2.21 -15.44 -5.02
CA ARG A 38 1.00 -15.70 -4.25
C ARG A 38 0.46 -14.47 -3.52
N TYR A 39 1.32 -13.59 -3.03
CA TYR A 39 0.93 -12.47 -2.18
C TYR A 39 1.02 -11.09 -2.84
N SER A 40 1.66 -10.97 -4.01
CA SER A 40 1.79 -9.70 -4.74
C SER A 40 0.43 -9.07 -5.03
N GLU A 41 -0.48 -9.84 -5.63
CA GLU A 41 -1.85 -9.41 -5.97
C GLU A 41 -2.64 -8.95 -4.75
N ILE A 42 -2.45 -9.60 -3.60
CA ILE A 42 -3.12 -9.24 -2.34
C ILE A 42 -2.61 -7.89 -1.84
N ILE A 43 -1.29 -7.68 -1.84
CA ILE A 43 -0.68 -6.44 -1.38
C ILE A 43 -1.12 -5.27 -2.26
N ILE A 44 -1.04 -5.44 -3.59
CA ILE A 44 -1.45 -4.42 -4.56
C ILE A 44 -2.95 -4.12 -4.39
N SER A 45 -3.79 -5.15 -4.29
CA SER A 45 -5.24 -4.96 -4.10
C SER A 45 -5.57 -4.20 -2.82
N LEU A 46 -4.85 -4.47 -1.73
CA LEU A 46 -5.01 -3.74 -0.46
C LEU A 46 -4.54 -2.29 -0.57
N GLY A 47 -3.42 -2.04 -1.24
CA GLY A 47 -2.92 -0.69 -1.50
C GLY A 47 -3.93 0.14 -2.29
N ARG A 48 -4.43 -0.41 -3.40
CA ARG A 48 -5.46 0.20 -4.24
C ARG A 48 -6.74 0.47 -3.45
N LEU A 49 -7.19 -0.49 -2.64
CA LEU A 49 -8.36 -0.32 -1.78
C LEU A 49 -8.20 0.83 -0.77
N LYS A 50 -6.96 1.18 -0.42
CA LYS A 50 -6.62 2.27 0.49
C LYS A 50 -6.24 3.58 -0.22
N GLY A 51 -6.39 3.65 -1.55
CA GLY A 51 -6.19 4.87 -2.34
C GLY A 51 -4.74 5.15 -2.72
N LEU A 52 -3.87 4.15 -2.67
CA LEU A 52 -2.52 4.26 -3.22
C LEU A 52 -2.56 4.28 -4.75
N THR A 53 -1.67 5.05 -5.37
CA THR A 53 -1.42 4.99 -6.81
C THR A 53 -0.74 3.68 -7.20
N ASP A 54 -0.67 3.37 -8.50
CA ASP A 54 0.06 2.18 -8.96
C ASP A 54 1.56 2.25 -8.60
N THR A 55 2.18 3.44 -8.66
CA THR A 55 3.56 3.65 -8.21
C THR A 55 3.71 3.34 -6.72
N GLU A 56 2.84 3.90 -5.88
CA GLU A 56 2.85 3.65 -4.44
C GLU A 56 2.53 2.18 -4.10
N CYS A 57 1.74 1.49 -4.93
CA CYS A 57 1.49 0.06 -4.77
C CYS A 57 2.73 -0.78 -5.10
N ASN A 58 3.52 -0.40 -6.10
CA ASN A 58 4.79 -1.06 -6.42
C ASN A 58 5.79 -0.86 -5.28
N ASP A 59 5.89 0.36 -4.74
CA ASP A 59 6.74 0.65 -3.59
C ASP A 59 6.29 -0.14 -2.35
N LEU A 60 4.98 -0.20 -2.11
CA LEU A 60 4.39 -1.02 -1.04
C LEU A 60 4.78 -2.49 -1.20
N LEU A 61 4.65 -3.05 -2.40
CA LEU A 61 4.99 -4.44 -2.69
C LEU A 61 6.47 -4.71 -2.38
N GLN A 62 7.37 -3.89 -2.93
CA GLN A 62 8.81 -4.05 -2.72
C GLN A 62 9.17 -3.99 -1.23
N GLU A 63 8.68 -2.98 -0.52
CA GLU A 63 9.00 -2.78 0.90
C GLU A 63 8.44 -3.89 1.79
N VAL A 64 7.21 -4.36 1.53
CA VAL A 64 6.61 -5.48 2.27
C VAL A 64 7.42 -6.76 2.05
N MET A 65 7.76 -7.08 0.79
CA MET A 65 8.53 -8.28 0.46
C MET A 65 9.93 -8.23 1.06
N PHE A 66 10.62 -7.10 0.96
CA PHE A 66 11.95 -6.90 1.52
C PHE A 66 11.97 -7.04 3.04
N ARG A 67 11.05 -6.37 3.75
CA ARG A 67 10.94 -6.50 5.20
C ARG A 67 10.62 -7.91 5.64
N PHE A 68 9.72 -8.57 4.92
CA PHE A 68 9.35 -9.93 5.25
C PHE A 68 10.53 -10.90 5.07
N PHE A 69 11.31 -10.75 3.99
CA PHE A 69 12.55 -11.49 3.76
C PHE A 69 13.63 -11.23 4.81
N GLN A 70 13.81 -9.98 5.24
CA GLN A 70 14.75 -9.67 6.32
C GLN A 70 14.30 -10.28 7.64
N ASN A 71 13.03 -10.13 7.99
CA ASN A 71 12.48 -10.65 9.24
C ASN A 71 12.50 -12.17 9.25
N SER A 72 12.25 -12.87 8.13
CA SER A 72 12.29 -14.33 8.12
C SER A 72 13.67 -14.92 8.40
N LYS A 73 14.75 -14.15 8.23
CA LYS A 73 16.12 -14.60 8.56
C LYS A 73 16.40 -14.58 10.07
N THR A 74 15.71 -13.73 10.82
CA THR A 74 15.98 -13.48 12.24
C THR A 74 14.81 -13.84 13.15
N PHE A 75 13.61 -13.87 12.62
CA PHE A 75 12.35 -14.11 13.32
C PHE A 75 11.60 -15.26 12.66
N VAL A 76 11.53 -16.38 13.38
CA VAL A 76 10.69 -17.52 13.00
C VAL A 76 9.27 -17.20 13.47
N PHE A 77 8.33 -17.17 12.52
CA PHE A 77 6.92 -17.00 12.82
C PHE A 77 6.40 -18.20 13.64
N ASP A 78 5.76 -17.92 14.78
CA ASP A 78 5.09 -18.92 15.60
C ASP A 78 3.57 -18.94 15.31
N PRO A 79 3.04 -19.99 14.64
CA PRO A 79 1.62 -20.11 14.36
C PRO A 79 0.74 -20.26 15.62
N GLY A 80 1.33 -20.60 16.78
CA GLY A 80 0.64 -20.69 18.06
C GLY A 80 0.21 -19.32 18.63
N ILE A 81 0.86 -18.23 18.20
CA ILE A 81 0.61 -16.87 18.72
C ILE A 81 -0.45 -16.15 17.88
N ALA A 82 -0.35 -16.21 16.54
CA ALA A 82 -1.30 -15.57 15.64
C ALA A 82 -1.32 -16.23 14.27
N ARG A 83 -2.45 -16.15 13.55
CA ARG A 83 -2.52 -16.61 12.15
C ARG A 83 -1.64 -15.75 11.24
N PHE A 84 -1.01 -16.36 10.23
CA PHE A 84 -0.13 -15.66 9.28
C PHE A 84 -0.82 -14.45 8.63
N ARG A 85 -2.08 -14.61 8.19
CA ARG A 85 -2.89 -13.51 7.62
C ARG A 85 -2.94 -12.28 8.52
N THR A 86 -3.00 -12.47 9.83
CA THR A 86 -3.12 -11.39 10.82
C THR A 86 -1.79 -10.67 10.95
N TYR A 87 -0.69 -11.41 11.03
CA TYR A 87 0.66 -10.87 11.06
C TYR A 87 0.99 -10.12 9.75
N PHE A 88 0.79 -10.78 8.62
CA PHE A 88 1.10 -10.21 7.30
C PHE A 88 0.23 -9.00 6.98
N GLY A 89 -1.07 -9.07 7.30
CA GLY A 89 -1.98 -7.93 7.17
C GLY A 89 -1.57 -6.72 8.01
N ARG A 90 -1.01 -6.93 9.21
CA ARG A 90 -0.47 -5.83 10.05
C ARG A 90 0.73 -5.15 9.39
N ILE A 91 1.64 -5.92 8.80
CA ILE A 91 2.80 -5.37 8.08
C ILE A 91 2.32 -4.49 6.91
N ILE A 92 1.44 -5.04 6.06
CA ILE A 92 0.90 -4.32 4.89
C ILE A 92 0.19 -3.05 5.35
N HIS A 93 -0.69 -3.15 6.34
CA HIS A 93 -1.45 -2.01 6.82
C HIS A 93 -0.57 -0.90 7.40
N GLY A 94 0.45 -1.27 8.19
CA GLY A 94 1.43 -0.31 8.70
C GLY A 94 2.17 0.40 7.58
N LYS A 95 2.59 -0.32 6.53
CA LYS A 95 3.26 0.28 5.37
C LYS A 95 2.35 1.20 4.56
N ILE A 96 1.09 0.82 4.35
CA ILE A 96 0.10 1.70 3.69
C ILE A 96 -0.03 3.02 4.45
N ILE A 97 -0.18 2.96 5.78
CA ILE A 97 -0.26 4.17 6.61
C ILE A 97 1.00 5.02 6.46
N ASP A 98 2.19 4.40 6.46
CA ASP A 98 3.44 5.14 6.31
C ASP A 98 3.55 5.84 4.95
N ILE A 99 3.11 5.20 3.86
CA ILE A 99 3.09 5.81 2.53
C ILE A 99 2.12 7.00 2.51
N LEU A 100 0.90 6.80 3.02
CA LEU A 100 -0.12 7.86 3.06
C LEU A 100 0.32 9.06 3.91
N ARG A 101 1.06 8.83 5.01
CA ARG A 101 1.63 9.90 5.85
C ARG A 101 2.73 10.70 5.15
N LYS A 102 3.49 10.08 4.25
CA LYS A 102 4.58 10.72 3.51
C LYS A 102 4.10 11.47 2.27
N ARG A 103 2.83 11.30 1.88
CA ARG A 103 2.29 11.94 0.68
C ARG A 103 2.30 13.46 0.86
N PRO A 104 2.97 14.21 -0.03
CA PRO A 104 2.87 15.66 0.02
C PRO A 104 1.41 16.07 -0.22
N PRO A 105 0.95 17.20 0.38
CA PRO A 105 -0.36 17.75 0.04
C PRO A 105 -0.44 17.91 -1.48
N VAL A 106 -1.53 17.45 -2.09
CA VAL A 106 -1.76 17.67 -3.51
C VAL A 106 -1.85 19.18 -3.71
N SER A 107 -0.80 19.80 -4.25
CA SER A 107 -0.87 21.16 -4.73
C SER A 107 -1.89 21.18 -5.85
N GLN A 108 -3.11 21.65 -5.56
CA GLN A 108 -4.02 22.01 -6.63
C GLN A 108 -3.30 23.05 -7.49
N PRO A 109 -3.25 22.89 -8.82
CA PRO A 109 -2.80 23.97 -9.68
C PRO A 109 -3.61 25.19 -9.30
N VAL A 110 -2.95 26.25 -8.83
CA VAL A 110 -3.61 27.54 -8.65
C VAL A 110 -4.10 27.90 -10.04
N GLU A 111 -5.40 27.78 -10.26
CA GLU A 111 -6.06 28.30 -11.44
C GLU A 111 -5.82 29.80 -11.40
N THR A 112 -4.76 30.24 -12.08
CA THR A 112 -4.48 31.66 -12.24
C THR A 112 -5.68 32.24 -12.95
N LEU A 113 -6.56 32.93 -12.21
CA LEU A 113 -7.54 33.81 -12.84
C LEU A 113 -6.76 34.63 -13.87
N PRO A 114 -7.27 34.78 -15.11
CA PRO A 114 -6.64 35.66 -16.07
C PRO A 114 -6.58 37.04 -15.42
N GLU A 115 -5.36 37.52 -15.15
CA GLU A 115 -5.16 38.91 -14.74
C GLU A 115 -5.64 39.76 -15.91
N ASP A 116 -6.87 40.28 -15.83
CA ASP A 116 -7.36 41.27 -16.77
C ASP A 116 -6.44 42.49 -16.69
N PRO A 117 -5.69 42.82 -17.77
CA PRO A 117 -4.79 43.97 -17.78
C PRO A 117 -5.48 45.30 -17.45
N GLN A 118 -6.82 45.39 -17.56
CA GLN A 118 -7.60 46.59 -17.24
C GLN A 118 -7.60 46.93 -15.74
N MET A 119 -7.43 45.96 -14.84
CA MET A 119 -7.54 46.19 -13.38
C MET A 119 -6.36 46.98 -12.80
N ARG A 120 -5.22 47.06 -13.50
CA ARG A 120 -4.06 47.86 -13.06
C ARG A 120 -4.22 49.37 -13.30
N MET A 121 -5.13 49.79 -14.18
CA MET A 121 -5.18 51.18 -14.65
C MET A 121 -6.06 52.08 -13.78
N THR A 122 -7.05 51.53 -13.07
CA THR A 122 -7.95 52.30 -12.19
C THR A 122 -7.29 52.73 -10.88
N ALA A 123 -6.25 52.01 -10.42
CA ALA A 123 -5.54 52.34 -9.17
C ALA A 123 -4.52 53.49 -9.31
N ARG A 124 -4.18 53.91 -10.53
CA ARG A 124 -3.18 54.97 -10.78
C ARG A 124 -3.77 56.36 -11.05
N MET A 125 -5.09 56.51 -11.06
CA MET A 125 -5.76 57.80 -11.34
C MET A 125 -6.33 58.52 -10.10
N ILE A 126 -5.88 58.18 -8.88
CA ILE A 126 -6.36 58.78 -7.63
C ILE A 126 -5.23 59.35 -6.75
N SER A 127 -4.20 59.97 -7.34
CA SER A 127 -3.22 60.76 -6.59
C SER A 127 -2.82 62.00 -7.36
#